data_AF-A0A2E3ZNB6-F1
#
_entry.id   AF-A0A2E3ZNB6-F1
#
_cell.length_a   1.000
_cell.length_b   1.000
_cell.length_c   1.000
_cell.angle_alpha   90.00
_cell.angle_beta   90.00
_cell.angle_gamma   90.00
#
_symmetry.space_group_name_H-M   'P 1'
#
loop_
_entity.id
_entity.type
_entity.pdbx_description
1 polymer ?
#
loop_
_entity_poly.entity_id
_entity_poly.type
_entity_poly.pdbx_seq_one_letter_code
_entity_poly.pdbx_strand_id
1 'polypeptide(L)' 'MQSIKEFFEGIFGAAAGAVMIIFFVCYTLGTIYWLWIAIQIGSFWMFVLGFAGPAMLFTGLIGGYSMIFGTPDWIINTFG' A
#
# COMPACT_ATOMS: atom_id res chain seq x y z
N MET A 1 21.87 6.31 -33.51
CA MET A 1 20.46 6.40 -33.05
C MET A 1 19.99 5.14 -32.31
N GLN A 2 20.35 3.93 -32.76
CA GLN A 2 19.92 2.68 -32.10
C GLN A 2 20.48 2.50 -30.68
N SER A 3 21.80 2.71 -30.49
CA SER A 3 22.44 2.64 -29.16
C SER A 3 21.87 3.64 -28.13
N ILE A 4 21.39 4.81 -28.58
CA ILE A 4 20.76 5.79 -27.68
C ILE A 4 19.40 5.26 -27.19
N LYS A 5 18.60 4.64 -28.07
CA LYS A 5 17.31 4.05 -27.70
C LYS A 5 17.47 2.92 -26.69
N GLU A 6 18.41 2.01 -26.92
CA GLU A 6 18.71 0.88 -26.01
C GLU A 6 19.14 1.37 -24.62
N PHE A 7 19.92 2.45 -24.56
CA PHE A 7 20.31 3.07 -23.29
C PHE A 7 19.10 3.64 -22.52
N PHE A 8 18.22 4.38 -23.20
CA PHE A 8 17.00 4.90 -22.57
C PHE A 8 16.06 3.78 -22.11
N GLU A 9 15.84 2.74 -22.93
CA GLU A 9 15.03 1.58 -22.57
C GLU A 9 15.59 0.87 -21.33
N GLY A 10 16.91 0.73 -21.22
CA GLY A 10 17.56 0.17 -20.04
C GLY A 10 17.34 1.01 -18.78
N ILE A 11 17.48 2.33 -18.87
CA ILE A 11 17.24 3.24 -17.73
C ILE A 11 15.77 3.24 -17.33
N PHE A 12 14.85 3.34 -18.28
CA PHE A 12 13.41 3.30 -17.99
C PHE A 12 13.01 1.96 -17.38
N GLY A 13 13.55 0.85 -17.87
CA GLY A 13 13.32 -0.48 -17.29
C GLY A 13 13.82 -0.56 -15.85
N ALA A 14 15.04 -0.08 -15.57
CA ALA A 14 15.60 -0.08 -14.23
C ALA A 14 14.81 0.84 -13.27
N ALA A 15 14.44 2.04 -13.72
CA ALA A 15 13.64 2.98 -12.93
C ALA A 15 12.25 2.43 -12.63
N ALA A 16 11.57 1.84 -13.62
CA ALA A 16 10.28 1.19 -13.42
C ALA A 16 10.39 0.03 -12.42
N GLY A 17 11.44 -0.80 -12.55
CA GLY A 17 11.71 -1.88 -11.60
C GLY A 17 11.88 -1.38 -10.17
N ALA A 18 12.68 -0.32 -9.97
CA ALA A 18 12.91 0.28 -8.67
C ALA A 18 11.61 0.86 -8.06
N VAL A 19 10.80 1.57 -8.85
CA VAL A 19 9.51 2.12 -8.42
C VAL A 19 8.56 1.00 -7.99
N MET A 20 8.49 -0.10 -8.75
CA MET A 20 7.63 -1.22 -8.39
C MET A 20 8.08 -1.90 -7.10
N ILE A 21 9.39 -2.08 -6.89
CA ILE A 21 9.91 -2.64 -5.63
C ILE A 21 9.52 -1.74 -4.45
N ILE A 22 9.75 -0.43 -4.55
CA ILE A 22 9.39 0.53 -3.50
C ILE A 22 7.89 0.47 -3.25
N PHE A 23 7.08 0.46 -4.30
CA PHE A 23 5.64 0.36 -4.19
C PHE A 23 5.21 -0.91 -3.44
N PHE A 24 5.74 -2.09 -3.78
CA PHE A 24 5.40 -3.33 -3.10
C PHE A 24 5.81 -3.35 -1.63
N VAL A 25 6.97 -2.77 -1.29
CA VAL A 25 7.42 -2.63 0.09
C VAL A 25 6.47 -1.71 0.87
N CYS A 26 6.18 -0.52 0.34
CA CYS A 26 5.26 0.43 0.96
C CYS A 26 3.84 -0.15 1.11
N TYR A 27 3.36 -0.88 0.09
CA TYR A 27 2.06 -1.54 0.11
C TYR A 27 1.99 -2.63 1.19
N THR A 28 3.05 -3.45 1.32
CA THR A 28 3.14 -4.49 2.35
C THR A 28 3.11 -3.87 3.75
N LEU A 29 3.93 -2.83 3.98
CA LEU A 29 3.94 -2.10 5.25
C LEU A 29 2.58 -1.44 5.54
N GLY A 30 1.96 -0.85 4.52
CA GLY A 30 0.63 -0.28 4.64
C GLY A 30 -0.43 -1.31 5.03
N THR A 31 -0.38 -2.50 4.43
CA THR A 31 -1.31 -3.59 4.78
C THR A 31 -1.11 -4.06 6.22
N ILE A 32 0.15 -4.19 6.66
CA ILE A 32 0.46 -4.54 8.05
C ILE A 32 -0.07 -3.46 9.00
N TYR A 33 0.10 -2.19 8.66
CA TYR A 33 -0.37 -1.07 9.48
C TYR A 33 -1.91 -1.00 9.54
N TRP A 34 -2.61 -1.30 8.45
CA TRP A 34 -4.06 -1.45 8.45
C TRP A 34 -4.53 -2.51 9.46
N LEU A 35 -3.91 -3.70 9.42
CA LEU A 35 -4.22 -4.79 10.34
C LEU A 35 -3.89 -4.42 11.80
N TRP A 36 -2.80 -3.68 12.01
CA TRP A 36 -2.46 -3.13 13.32
C TRP A 36 -3.57 -2.21 13.85
N ILE A 37 -4.05 -1.27 13.04
CA ILE A 37 -5.17 -0.39 13.42
C ILE A 37 -6.43 -1.22 13.73
N ALA A 38 -6.74 -2.22 12.89
CA ALA A 38 -7.89 -3.10 13.12
C ALA A 38 -7.85 -3.77 14.50
N ILE A 39 -6.67 -4.18 14.97
CA ILE A 39 -6.48 -4.74 16.31
C ILE A 39 -6.66 -3.67 17.39
N GLN A 40 -6.12 -2.46 17.21
CA GLN A 40 -6.25 -1.36 18.17
C GLN A 40 -7.70 -0.92 18.36
N ILE A 41 -8.48 -0.88 17.28
CA ILE A 41 -9.90 -0.53 17.30
C ILE A 41 -10.76 -1.72 17.79
N GLY A 42 -10.25 -2.94 17.71
CA GLY A 42 -11.02 -4.15 18.00
C GLY A 42 -12.04 -4.50 16.91
N SER A 43 -11.82 -4.04 15.68
CA SER A 43 -12.78 -4.15 14.58
C SER A 43 -12.56 -5.42 13.74
N PHE A 44 -13.42 -6.42 13.94
CA PHE A 44 -13.34 -7.69 13.19
C PHE A 44 -13.50 -7.48 11.67
N TRP A 45 -14.43 -6.62 11.25
CA TRP A 45 -14.65 -6.36 9.82
C TRP A 45 -13.46 -5.66 9.16
N MET A 46 -12.81 -4.74 9.87
CA MET A 46 -11.59 -4.10 9.39
C MET A 46 -10.47 -5.12 9.20
N PHE A 47 -10.33 -6.09 10.11
CA PHE A 47 -9.37 -7.17 9.99
C PHE A 47 -9.67 -8.06 8.78
N VAL A 48 -10.93 -8.46 8.57
CA VAL A 48 -11.34 -9.27 7.40
C VAL A 48 -11.03 -8.57 6.09
N LEU A 49 -11.30 -7.26 5.99
CA LEU A 49 -10.98 -6.48 4.78
C LEU A 49 -9.48 -6.40 4.48
N GLY A 50 -8.63 -6.57 5.50
CA GLY A 50 -7.18 -6.69 5.34
C GLY A 50 -6.73 -7.99 4.65
N PHE A 51 -7.60 -9.00 4.56
CA PHE A 51 -7.31 -10.28 3.89
C PHE A 51 -8.25 -10.57 2.70
N ALA A 52 -9.29 -9.77 2.52
CA ALA A 52 -10.33 -10.01 1.53
C ALA A 52 -9.88 -9.57 0.13
N GLY A 53 -9.09 -10.41 -0.55
CA GLY A 53 -8.78 -10.35 -1.99
C GLY A 53 -8.73 -8.93 -2.60
N PRO A 54 -9.74 -8.50 -3.39
CA PRO A 54 -9.76 -7.16 -3.98
C PRO A 54 -9.77 -5.99 -2.99
N ALA A 55 -10.37 -6.16 -1.81
CA ALA A 55 -10.39 -5.12 -0.78
C ALA A 55 -8.98 -4.89 -0.19
N MET A 56 -8.13 -5.92 -0.18
CA MET A 56 -6.75 -5.84 0.32
C MET A 56 -5.94 -4.75 -0.40
N LEU A 57 -6.18 -4.57 -1.71
CA LEU A 57 -5.54 -3.50 -2.50
C LEU A 57 -5.83 -2.11 -1.93
N PHE A 58 -7.07 -1.87 -1.49
CA PHE A 58 -7.45 -0.59 -0.92
C PHE A 58 -6.96 -0.46 0.53
N THR A 59 -7.08 -1.53 1.33
CA THR A 59 -6.65 -1.49 2.73
C THR A 59 -5.14 -1.30 2.88
N GLY A 60 -4.33 -1.86 1.98
CA GLY A 60 -2.89 -1.62 1.93
C GLY A 60 -2.54 -0.16 1.62
N LEU A 61 -3.24 0.47 0.67
CA LEU A 61 -3.05 1.89 0.35
C LEU A 61 -3.51 2.80 1.49
N ILE A 62 -4.68 2.52 2.07
CA ILE A 62 -5.21 3.33 3.18
C ILE A 62 -4.34 3.16 4.43
N GLY A 63 -3.87 1.95 4.73
CA GLY A 63 -2.94 1.71 5.82
C GLY A 63 -1.59 2.41 5.58
N GLY A 64 -1.08 2.41 4.35
CA GLY A 64 0.12 3.16 3.97
C GLY A 64 -0.06 4.67 4.17
N TYR A 65 -1.19 5.22 3.75
CA TYR A 65 -1.57 6.61 4.01
C TYR A 65 -1.63 6.89 5.52
N SER A 66 -2.32 6.02 6.27
CA SER A 66 -2.52 6.17 7.72
C SER A 66 -1.20 6.13 8.49
N MET A 67 -0.22 5.38 7.99
CA MET A 67 1.11 5.30 8.60
C MET A 67 1.88 6.62 8.51
N ILE A 68 1.69 7.40 7.44
CA ILE A 68 2.42 8.64 7.18
C ILE A 68 1.65 9.85 7.74
N PHE A 69 0.33 9.87 7.56
CA PHE A 69 -0.52 11.04 7.83
C PHE A 69 -1.45 10.87 9.04
N GLY A 70 -1.44 9.70 9.68
CA GLY A 70 -2.39 9.35 10.73
C GLY A 70 -3.69 8.74 10.19
N THR A 71 -4.38 7.98 11.04
CA THR A 71 -5.63 7.29 10.69
C THR A 71 -6.74 8.31 10.40
N PRO A 72 -7.38 8.28 9.22
CA PRO A 72 -8.49 9.16 8.90
C PRO A 72 -9.70 8.99 9.84
N ASP A 73 -10.38 10.08 10.18
CA ASP A 73 -11.55 10.04 11.07
C ASP A 73 -12.67 9.13 10.56
N TRP A 74 -12.85 9.04 9.24
CA TRP A 74 -13.88 8.15 8.66
C TRP A 74 -13.62 6.67 8.96
N ILE A 75 -12.35 6.25 9.10
CA ILE A 75 -12.02 4.87 9.51
C ILE A 75 -12.55 4.63 10.92
N ILE A 76 -12.26 5.56 11.83
CA ILE A 76 -12.69 5.47 13.23
C ILE A 76 -14.22 5.50 13.30
N ASN A 77 -14.88 6.40 12.57
CA ASN A 77 -16.34 6.51 12.57
C ASN A 77 -17.05 5.31 11.92
N THR A 78 -16.36 4.56 11.04
CA THR A 78 -16.93 3.40 10.33
C THR A 78 -16.65 2.09 11.06
N PHE A 79 -15.48 1.95 11.66
CA PHE A 79 -14.98 0.69 12.21
C PHE A 79 -14.80 0.68 13.73
N GLY A 80 -14.83 1.84 14.39
CA GLY A 80 -14.72 2.00 15.85
C GLY A 80 -16.05 2.08 16.58
#